data_AF-A0A968N2P1-F1
#
_entry.id   AF-A0A968N2P1-F1
#
_cell.length_a   1.000
_cell.length_b   1.000
_cell.length_c   1.000
_cell.angle_alpha   90.00
_cell.angle_beta   90.00
_cell.angle_gamma   90.00
#
_symmetry.space_group_name_H-M   'P 1'
#
loop_
_entity.id
_entity.type
_entity.pdbx_description
1 polymer ?
#
loop_
_entity_poly.entity_id
_entity_poly.type
_entity_poly.pdbx_seq_one_letter_code
_entity_poly.pdbx_strand_id
1 'polypeptide(L)'
;MPATLAASNINLRDLIDRFGLVRSRDDRFFFEWQTDLPLLTASEQQQLDRIREGYFNLIENPPLLESVVKLAIVSPLLFIAGVYLAPFQIRAEQSIELAAEDEGQTIEGRIDILLLRDNIWVAVIESKQFAFSTDEALAQILTYMLADPQPDTPTYGLIATGANFTFVKLARLEGVPHYARSDEFVIRNRDNGLYPVLQIFKRLMGVGV
;
A
#
# COMPACT_ATOMS: atom_id res chain seq x y z
N MET A 1 17.41 -28.67 -2.37
CA MET A 1 17.34 -27.29 -1.84
C MET A 1 16.03 -26.72 -2.36
N PRO A 2 15.13 -26.23 -1.48
CA PRO A 2 13.96 -25.49 -1.95
C PRO A 2 14.43 -24.29 -2.80
N ALA A 3 13.75 -24.01 -3.90
CA ALA A 3 14.11 -22.87 -4.75
C ALA A 3 13.50 -21.59 -4.17
N THR A 4 14.33 -20.56 -3.95
CA THR A 4 13.88 -19.25 -3.45
C THR A 4 13.56 -18.32 -4.62
N LEU A 5 12.36 -17.75 -4.63
CA LEU A 5 11.91 -16.75 -5.59
C LEU A 5 11.84 -15.38 -4.91
N ALA A 6 12.37 -14.34 -5.56
CA ALA A 6 12.22 -12.99 -5.06
C ALA A 6 10.78 -12.49 -5.30
N ALA A 7 10.15 -11.85 -4.32
CA ALA A 7 8.82 -11.25 -4.45
C ALA A 7 8.73 -10.20 -5.56
N SER A 8 9.85 -9.58 -5.93
CA SER A 8 9.94 -8.67 -7.09
C SER A 8 9.78 -9.37 -8.44
N ASN A 9 9.91 -10.70 -8.49
CA ASN A 9 9.81 -11.50 -9.71
C ASN A 9 8.50 -12.29 -9.78
N ILE A 10 7.60 -12.08 -8.81
CA ILE A 10 6.29 -12.70 -8.76
C ILE A 10 5.30 -11.87 -9.54
N ASN A 11 4.47 -12.55 -10.33
CA ASN A 11 3.32 -11.94 -10.97
C ASN A 11 2.02 -12.39 -10.28
N LEU A 12 0.92 -11.75 -10.65
CA LEU A 12 -0.39 -12.05 -10.08
C LEU A 12 -0.86 -13.48 -10.38
N ARG A 13 -0.47 -14.06 -11.53
CA ARG A 13 -0.82 -15.44 -11.89
C ARG A 13 -0.17 -16.43 -10.92
N ASP A 14 1.10 -16.22 -10.54
CA ASP A 14 1.78 -17.05 -9.55
C ASP A 14 1.03 -17.06 -8.21
N LEU A 15 0.51 -15.90 -7.76
CA LEU A 15 -0.25 -15.80 -6.52
C LEU A 15 -1.61 -16.51 -6.59
N ILE A 16 -2.29 -16.44 -7.73
CA ILE A 16 -3.55 -17.16 -7.97
C ILE A 16 -3.30 -18.66 -7.92
N ASP A 17 -2.32 -19.16 -8.67
CA ASP A 17 -2.10 -20.58 -8.84
C ASP A 17 -1.54 -21.24 -7.57
N ARG A 18 -0.68 -20.53 -6.81
CA ARG A 18 0.01 -21.09 -5.63
C ARG A 18 -0.71 -20.87 -4.30
N PHE A 19 -1.47 -19.78 -4.18
CA PHE A 19 -2.13 -19.40 -2.91
C PHE A 19 -3.65 -19.31 -3.02
N GLY A 20 -4.22 -19.67 -4.16
CA GLY A 20 -5.66 -19.59 -4.39
C GLY A 20 -6.20 -18.17 -4.29
N LEU A 21 -5.37 -17.16 -4.58
CA LEU A 21 -5.74 -15.75 -4.49
C LEU A 21 -6.91 -15.44 -5.44
N VAL A 22 -7.97 -14.82 -4.90
CA VAL A 22 -9.16 -14.45 -5.67
C VAL A 22 -9.32 -12.94 -5.73
N ARG A 23 -9.53 -12.38 -6.93
CA ARG A 23 -9.95 -10.99 -7.06
C ARG A 23 -11.44 -10.87 -6.76
N SER A 24 -11.80 -10.11 -5.73
CA SER A 24 -13.18 -9.76 -5.46
C SER A 24 -13.71 -8.78 -6.52
N ARG A 25 -14.96 -9.00 -6.93
CA ARG A 25 -15.75 -8.09 -7.78
C ARG A 25 -16.98 -7.53 -7.05
N ASP A 26 -17.14 -7.84 -5.76
CA ASP A 26 -18.18 -7.21 -4.93
C ASP A 26 -17.67 -5.83 -4.51
N ASP A 27 -18.35 -4.77 -4.98
CA ASP A 27 -18.00 -3.39 -4.66
C ASP A 27 -18.06 -3.09 -3.15
N ARG A 28 -18.78 -3.92 -2.38
CA ARG A 28 -18.88 -3.82 -0.92
C ARG A 28 -17.73 -4.52 -0.19
N PHE A 29 -16.93 -5.32 -0.89
CA PHE A 29 -15.80 -6.03 -0.26
C PHE A 29 -14.80 -5.05 0.35
N PHE A 30 -14.58 -3.91 -0.30
CA PHE A 30 -13.67 -2.87 0.17
C PHE A 30 -14.43 -1.53 0.33
N PHE A 31 -15.49 -1.55 1.14
CA PHE A 31 -16.34 -0.38 1.39
C PHE A 31 -15.64 0.72 2.22
N GLU A 32 -14.57 0.38 2.95
CA GLU A 32 -13.89 1.27 3.90
C GLU A 32 -13.30 2.51 3.25
N TRP A 33 -12.90 2.44 1.97
CA TRP A 33 -12.38 3.61 1.26
C TRP A 33 -13.48 4.48 0.64
N GLN A 34 -14.73 4.01 0.60
CA GLN A 34 -15.84 4.68 -0.08
C GLN A 34 -16.74 5.46 0.88
N THR A 35 -16.78 5.10 2.16
CA THR A 35 -17.81 5.57 3.11
C THR A 35 -17.20 6.03 4.44
N ASP A 36 -17.89 6.95 5.11
CA ASP A 36 -17.51 7.51 6.42
C ASP A 36 -16.05 7.99 6.51
N LEU A 37 -15.56 8.57 5.41
CA LEU A 37 -14.23 9.14 5.36
C LEU A 37 -14.15 10.37 6.29
N PRO A 38 -13.20 10.42 7.23
CA PRO A 38 -13.08 11.53 8.17
C PRO A 38 -12.78 12.83 7.42
N LEU A 39 -13.33 13.95 7.91
CA LEU A 39 -13.01 15.25 7.34
C LEU A 39 -11.55 15.62 7.63
N LEU A 40 -10.92 16.29 6.66
CA LEU A 40 -9.61 16.88 6.85
C LEU A 40 -9.73 18.25 7.49
N THR A 41 -8.90 18.50 8.49
CA THR A 41 -8.74 19.83 9.09
C THR A 41 -8.10 20.79 8.07
N ALA A 42 -8.28 22.10 8.28
CA ALA A 42 -7.64 23.12 7.44
C ALA A 42 -6.10 23.00 7.44
N SER A 43 -5.51 22.59 8.58
CA SER A 43 -4.07 22.36 8.70
C SER A 43 -3.62 21.17 7.85
N GLU A 44 -4.33 20.05 7.92
CA GLU A 44 -4.02 18.87 7.09
C GLU A 44 -4.12 19.21 5.60
N GLN A 45 -5.20 19.89 5.18
CA GLN A 45 -5.37 20.32 3.78
C GLN A 45 -4.22 21.21 3.32
N GLN A 46 -3.83 22.21 4.12
CA GLN A 46 -2.71 23.10 3.81
C GLN A 46 -1.38 22.34 3.68
N GLN A 47 -1.13 21.35 4.53
CA GLN A 47 0.07 20.53 4.46
C GLN A 47 0.07 19.65 3.21
N LEU A 48 -1.06 19.04 2.85
CA LEU A 48 -1.22 18.24 1.64
C LEU A 48 -1.09 19.08 0.36
N ASP A 49 -1.57 20.31 0.35
CA ASP A 49 -1.38 21.24 -0.77
C ASP A 49 0.10 21.59 -0.93
N ARG A 50 0.81 21.82 0.16
CA ARG A 50 2.26 22.05 0.12
C ARG A 50 3.03 20.85 -0.43
N ILE A 51 2.62 19.62 -0.11
CA ILE A 51 3.21 18.41 -0.71
C ILE A 51 2.96 18.39 -2.22
N ARG A 52 1.75 18.72 -2.66
CA ARG A 52 1.40 18.79 -4.09
C ARG A 52 2.20 19.84 -4.84
N GLU A 53 2.35 21.04 -4.30
CA GLU A 53 3.20 22.09 -4.89
C GLU A 53 4.67 21.66 -4.94
N GLY A 54 5.16 20.99 -3.88
CA GLY A 54 6.49 20.40 -3.87
C GLY A 54 6.68 19.36 -4.98
N TYR A 55 5.68 18.50 -5.19
CA TYR A 55 5.68 17.55 -6.30
C TYR A 55 5.76 18.24 -7.67
N PHE A 56 4.95 19.29 -7.90
CA PHE A 56 4.98 20.04 -9.17
C PHE A 56 6.35 20.69 -9.43
N ASN A 57 6.92 21.33 -8.41
CA ASN A 57 8.26 21.91 -8.51
C ASN A 57 9.33 20.86 -8.85
N LEU A 58 9.21 19.64 -8.33
CA LEU A 58 10.17 18.57 -8.60
C LEU A 58 10.04 17.98 -10.01
N ILE A 59 8.81 17.82 -10.54
CA ILE A 59 8.64 17.32 -11.92
C ILE A 59 9.08 18.35 -12.97
N GLU A 60 9.00 19.63 -12.65
CA GLU A 60 9.43 20.72 -13.54
C GLU A 60 10.95 20.89 -13.59
N ASN A 61 11.67 20.33 -12.61
CA ASN A 61 13.13 20.43 -12.48
C ASN A 61 13.81 19.04 -12.39
N PRO A 62 13.87 18.27 -13.48
CA PRO A 62 14.42 16.91 -13.50
C PRO A 62 15.94 16.84 -13.24
N PRO A 63 16.48 15.71 -12.74
CA PRO A 63 15.83 14.40 -12.65
C PRO A 63 15.16 14.11 -11.28
N LEU A 64 13.89 13.70 -11.32
CA LEU A 64 13.20 13.10 -10.19
C LEU A 64 13.74 11.69 -9.96
N LEU A 65 14.54 11.54 -8.91
CA LEU A 65 14.89 10.22 -8.39
C LEU A 65 13.72 9.67 -7.57
N GLU A 66 13.50 8.37 -7.64
CA GLU A 66 12.53 7.64 -6.79
C GLU A 66 12.67 8.02 -5.32
N SER A 67 13.91 8.03 -4.79
CA SER A 67 14.20 8.44 -3.41
C SER A 67 13.63 9.82 -3.03
N VAL A 68 13.44 10.71 -4.00
CA VAL A 68 12.83 12.03 -3.79
C VAL A 68 11.31 11.93 -3.65
N VAL A 69 10.63 11.04 -4.38
CA VAL A 69 9.20 10.78 -4.21
C VAL A 69 8.91 10.26 -2.80
N LYS A 70 9.69 9.29 -2.33
CA LYS A 70 9.64 8.80 -0.94
C LYS A 70 9.76 9.91 0.09
N LEU A 71 10.76 10.77 -0.06
CA LEU A 71 11.09 11.82 0.91
C LEU A 71 10.15 13.02 0.84
N ALA A 72 9.70 13.40 -0.35
CA ALA A 72 8.90 14.61 -0.55
C ALA A 72 7.39 14.36 -0.48
N ILE A 73 6.94 13.11 -0.65
CA ILE A 73 5.51 12.80 -0.77
C ILE A 73 5.09 11.75 0.25
N VAL A 74 5.63 10.53 0.15
CA VAL A 74 5.18 9.39 0.97
C VAL A 74 5.47 9.63 2.45
N SER A 75 6.71 9.98 2.80
CA SER A 75 7.10 10.20 4.21
C SER A 75 6.32 11.37 4.84
N PRO A 76 6.17 12.54 4.19
CA PRO A 76 5.33 13.62 4.70
C PRO A 76 3.85 13.24 4.84
N LEU A 77 3.29 12.50 3.89
CA LEU A 77 1.92 12.00 3.98
C LEU A 77 1.73 11.10 5.21
N LEU A 78 2.64 10.15 5.43
CA LEU A 78 2.65 9.28 6.60
C LEU A 78 2.80 10.09 7.90
N PHE A 79 3.62 11.14 7.88
CA PHE A 79 3.80 12.03 9.03
C PHE A 79 2.50 12.76 9.39
N ILE A 80 1.81 13.32 8.39
CA ILE A 80 0.50 13.97 8.58
C ILE A 80 -0.54 12.97 9.07
N ALA A 81 -0.50 11.73 8.58
CA ALA A 81 -1.39 10.65 9.00
C ALA A 81 -1.11 10.15 10.44
N GLY A 82 -0.06 10.63 11.10
CA GLY A 82 0.24 10.31 12.50
C GLY A 82 0.80 8.90 12.72
N VAL A 83 1.22 8.18 11.67
CA VAL A 83 1.63 6.76 11.78
C VAL A 83 2.98 6.55 12.47
N TYR A 84 3.74 7.63 12.69
CA TYR A 84 4.97 7.62 13.47
C TYR A 84 4.71 7.75 14.97
N LEU A 85 3.46 7.98 15.38
CA LEU A 85 3.06 8.16 16.77
C LEU A 85 2.44 6.88 17.33
N ALA A 86 2.45 6.74 18.65
CA ALA A 86 1.74 5.64 19.32
C ALA A 86 0.25 5.62 18.92
N PRO A 87 -0.37 4.43 18.78
CA PRO A 87 0.17 3.09 19.06
C PRO A 87 0.86 2.40 17.86
N PHE A 88 1.12 3.11 16.76
CA PHE A 88 1.70 2.51 15.56
C PHE A 88 3.18 2.18 15.74
N GLN A 89 3.60 1.08 15.12
CA GLN A 89 5.01 0.70 15.00
C GLN A 89 5.40 0.65 13.54
N ILE A 90 6.50 1.32 13.19
CA ILE A 90 7.04 1.30 11.84
C ILE A 90 8.20 0.32 11.78
N ARG A 91 8.13 -0.61 10.83
CA ARG A 91 9.23 -1.49 10.46
C ARG A 91 9.65 -1.17 9.04
N ALA A 92 10.77 -0.47 8.93
CA ALA A 92 11.39 -0.23 7.63
C ALA A 92 12.11 -1.50 7.17
N GLU A 93 12.10 -1.75 5.86
CA GLU A 93 12.94 -2.78 5.22
C GLU A 93 12.73 -4.21 5.73
N GLN A 94 11.50 -4.56 6.13
CA GLN A 94 11.20 -5.88 6.65
C GLN A 94 11.24 -6.93 5.53
N SER A 95 12.04 -7.98 5.73
CA SER A 95 11.99 -9.18 4.90
C SER A 95 10.83 -10.07 5.34
N ILE A 96 10.10 -10.63 4.37
CA ILE A 96 9.12 -11.69 4.60
C ILE A 96 9.52 -12.95 3.85
N GLU A 97 9.19 -14.10 4.43
CA GLU A 97 9.27 -15.41 3.81
C GLU A 97 7.85 -15.96 3.69
N LEU A 98 7.42 -16.26 2.47
CA LEU A 98 6.13 -16.88 2.18
C LEU A 98 6.37 -18.27 1.57
N ALA A 99 6.02 -19.32 2.31
CA ALA A 99 6.13 -20.70 1.82
C ALA A 99 4.81 -21.11 1.15
N ALA A 100 4.88 -21.61 -0.09
CA ALA A 100 3.75 -22.29 -0.72
C ALA A 100 3.71 -23.74 -0.22
N GLU A 101 2.55 -24.21 0.24
CA GLU A 101 2.39 -25.53 0.89
C GLU A 101 2.79 -26.70 -0.04
N ASP A 102 2.58 -26.58 -1.35
CA ASP A 102 2.69 -27.71 -2.29
C ASP A 102 4.01 -27.79 -3.09
N GLU A 103 4.84 -26.75 -3.11
CA GLU A 103 5.97 -26.69 -4.07
C GLU A 103 7.37 -26.71 -3.45
N GLY A 104 7.51 -26.67 -2.12
CA GLY A 104 8.82 -26.54 -1.48
C GLY A 104 9.61 -25.34 -2.02
N GLN A 105 8.91 -24.28 -2.40
CA GLN A 105 9.47 -23.01 -2.87
C GLN A 105 9.13 -21.92 -1.86
N THR A 106 10.14 -21.13 -1.50
CA THR A 106 9.98 -19.99 -0.58
C THR A 106 10.07 -18.71 -1.38
N ILE A 107 9.15 -17.79 -1.09
CA ILE A 107 9.15 -16.46 -1.67
C ILE A 107 9.72 -15.50 -0.65
N GLU A 108 10.77 -14.77 -1.04
CA GLU A 108 11.41 -13.76 -0.21
C GLU A 108 11.21 -12.37 -0.77
N GLY A 109 10.71 -11.44 0.05
CA GLY A 109 10.49 -10.06 -0.35
C GLY A 109 11.03 -9.07 0.68
N ARG A 110 11.55 -7.93 0.22
CA ARG A 110 11.79 -6.73 1.04
C ARG A 110 10.80 -5.59 0.72
N ILE A 111 10.07 -5.13 1.73
CA ILE A 111 9.19 -3.95 1.63
C ILE A 111 9.85 -2.72 2.23
N ASP A 112 9.66 -1.56 1.62
CA ASP A 112 10.28 -0.31 2.07
C ASP A 112 9.73 0.16 3.42
N ILE A 113 8.41 0.15 3.59
CA ILE A 113 7.76 0.58 4.83
C ILE A 113 6.61 -0.38 5.14
N LEU A 114 6.66 -0.98 6.33
CA LEU A 114 5.54 -1.69 6.93
C LEU A 114 5.07 -0.96 8.18
N LEU A 115 3.78 -0.62 8.21
CA LEU A 115 3.10 -0.04 9.36
C LEU A 115 2.31 -1.14 10.06
N LEU A 116 2.54 -1.30 11.36
CA LEU A 116 1.89 -2.30 12.19
C LEU A 116 1.07 -1.63 13.30
N ARG A 117 -0.20 -2.01 13.42
CA ARG A 117 -1.04 -1.72 14.59
C ARG A 117 -2.09 -2.80 14.77
N ASP A 118 -2.07 -3.49 15.91
CA ASP A 118 -3.05 -4.52 16.32
C ASP A 118 -3.28 -5.60 15.25
N ASN A 119 -4.17 -5.29 14.29
CA ASN A 119 -4.69 -6.13 13.21
C ASN A 119 -4.65 -5.41 11.83
N ILE A 120 -4.06 -4.22 11.77
CA ILE A 120 -3.94 -3.38 10.57
C ILE A 120 -2.47 -3.36 10.19
N TRP A 121 -2.19 -4.05 9.10
CA TRP A 121 -0.92 -4.03 8.40
C TRP A 121 -1.12 -3.10 7.22
N VAL A 122 -0.26 -2.09 7.07
CA VAL A 122 -0.20 -1.29 5.85
C VAL A 122 1.19 -1.39 5.27
N ALA A 123 1.27 -2.13 4.17
CA ALA A 123 2.43 -2.20 3.30
C ALA A 123 2.46 -0.95 2.41
N VAL A 124 3.53 -0.16 2.44
CA VAL A 124 3.76 0.90 1.44
C VAL A 124 4.87 0.46 0.51
N ILE A 125 4.51 0.23 -0.75
CA ILE A 125 5.48 -0.14 -1.80
C ILE A 125 5.68 1.03 -2.74
N GLU A 126 6.94 1.43 -2.84
CA GLU A 126 7.41 2.37 -3.85
C GLU A 126 7.89 1.60 -5.07
N SER A 127 7.46 2.03 -6.24
CA SER A 127 7.86 1.41 -7.49
C SER A 127 9.22 1.93 -7.94
N LYS A 128 10.16 1.00 -8.19
CA LYS A 128 11.59 1.30 -8.39
C LYS A 128 11.95 1.98 -9.70
N GLN A 129 11.02 2.07 -10.65
CA GLN A 129 11.24 2.64 -11.98
C GLN A 129 9.92 3.14 -12.57
N PHE A 130 9.97 4.24 -13.33
CA PHE A 130 8.85 4.76 -14.14
C PHE A 130 8.28 3.74 -15.15
N ALA A 131 8.92 2.59 -15.34
CA ALA A 131 8.55 1.51 -16.26
C ALA A 131 7.85 0.32 -15.59
N PHE A 132 7.75 0.25 -14.26
CA PHE A 132 7.02 -0.83 -13.58
C PHE A 132 5.52 -0.71 -13.84
N SER A 133 4.90 -1.84 -14.09
CA SER A 133 3.45 -1.91 -14.25
C SER A 133 2.75 -1.89 -12.88
N THR A 134 1.57 -1.28 -12.80
CA THR A 134 0.70 -1.32 -11.61
C THR A 134 0.43 -2.76 -11.13
N ASP A 135 0.45 -3.73 -12.04
CA ASP A 135 0.21 -5.14 -11.74
C ASP A 135 1.41 -5.83 -11.06
N GLU A 136 2.65 -5.41 -11.33
CA GLU A 136 3.84 -5.89 -10.61
C GLU A 136 3.85 -5.38 -9.17
N ALA A 137 3.59 -4.08 -8.98
CA ALA A 137 3.47 -3.50 -7.63
C ALA A 137 2.31 -4.16 -6.83
N LEU A 138 1.23 -4.52 -7.53
CA LEU A 138 0.11 -5.27 -6.95
C LEU A 138 0.51 -6.70 -6.54
N ALA A 139 1.20 -7.44 -7.41
CA ALA A 139 1.67 -8.77 -7.07
C ALA A 139 2.65 -8.73 -5.88
N GLN A 140 3.57 -7.77 -5.91
CA GLN A 140 4.53 -7.58 -4.84
C GLN A 140 3.82 -7.27 -3.52
N ILE A 141 2.88 -6.32 -3.47
CA ILE A 141 2.18 -5.99 -2.21
C ILE A 141 1.34 -7.16 -1.70
N LEU A 142 0.60 -7.84 -2.58
CA LEU A 142 -0.21 -9.00 -2.20
C LEU A 142 0.64 -10.14 -1.64
N THR A 143 1.88 -10.30 -2.10
CA THR A 143 2.83 -11.27 -1.53
C THR A 143 3.09 -10.98 -0.04
N TYR A 144 3.32 -9.71 0.35
CA TYR A 144 3.46 -9.37 1.77
C TYR A 144 2.18 -9.57 2.55
N MET A 145 1.04 -9.17 1.97
CA MET A 145 -0.26 -9.29 2.63
C MET A 145 -0.65 -10.76 2.85
N LEU A 146 -0.25 -11.66 1.95
CA LEU A 146 -0.45 -13.11 2.12
C LEU A 146 0.42 -13.71 3.22
N ALA A 147 1.57 -13.09 3.51
CA ALA A 147 2.48 -13.46 4.59
C ALA A 147 2.11 -12.86 5.94
N ASP A 148 0.97 -12.15 6.04
CA ASP A 148 0.47 -11.61 7.30
C ASP A 148 0.24 -12.75 8.32
N PRO A 149 0.92 -12.72 9.48
CA PRO A 149 0.77 -13.75 10.52
C PRO A 149 -0.59 -13.69 11.25
N GLN A 150 -1.42 -12.67 11.01
CA GLN A 150 -2.74 -12.49 11.61
C GLN A 150 -3.87 -12.55 10.55
N PRO A 151 -4.19 -13.76 10.03
CA PRO A 151 -5.11 -13.93 8.90
C PRO A 151 -6.59 -13.63 9.20
N ASP A 152 -6.96 -13.46 10.48
CA ASP A 152 -8.36 -13.33 10.93
C ASP A 152 -8.95 -11.94 10.66
N THR A 153 -8.12 -10.97 10.29
CA THR A 153 -8.54 -9.58 10.00
C THR A 153 -8.08 -9.13 8.62
N PRO A 154 -8.79 -8.18 7.99
CA PRO A 154 -8.35 -7.65 6.72
C PRO A 154 -7.01 -6.92 6.85
N THR A 155 -6.09 -7.28 5.97
CA THR A 155 -4.83 -6.56 5.75
C THR A 155 -5.06 -5.47 4.70
N TYR A 156 -4.43 -4.31 4.89
CA TYR A 156 -4.48 -3.22 3.94
C TYR A 156 -3.11 -2.93 3.33
N GLY A 157 -3.11 -2.34 2.16
CA GLY A 157 -1.90 -2.01 1.44
C GLY A 157 -2.06 -0.68 0.75
N LEU A 158 -0.97 0.05 0.61
CA LEU A 158 -0.88 1.22 -0.25
C LEU A 158 0.23 0.99 -1.27
N ILE A 159 -0.13 1.04 -2.54
CA ILE A 159 0.82 1.16 -3.63
C ILE A 159 1.02 2.65 -3.89
N ALA A 160 2.26 3.12 -3.83
CA ALA A 160 2.63 4.50 -4.15
C ALA A 160 3.62 4.47 -5.32
N THR A 161 3.21 4.99 -6.49
CA THR A 161 4.05 5.01 -7.70
C THR A 161 4.12 6.42 -8.25
N GLY A 162 5.17 7.15 -7.88
CA GLY A 162 5.33 8.55 -8.25
C GLY A 162 4.20 9.42 -7.68
N ALA A 163 3.25 9.79 -8.54
CA ALA A 163 2.09 10.61 -8.18
C ALA A 163 0.81 9.83 -7.91
N ASN A 164 0.85 8.50 -8.05
CA ASN A 164 -0.32 7.64 -8.07
C ASN A 164 -0.38 6.80 -6.79
N PHE A 165 -1.57 6.70 -6.22
CA PHE A 165 -1.85 5.99 -4.98
C PHE A 165 -3.00 5.03 -5.21
N THR A 166 -2.86 3.78 -4.78
CA THR A 166 -3.94 2.78 -4.83
C THR A 166 -3.93 1.95 -3.57
N PHE A 167 -5.05 1.90 -2.87
CA PHE A 167 -5.20 1.02 -1.72
C PHE A 167 -5.57 -0.39 -2.17
N VAL A 168 -5.11 -1.37 -1.42
CA VAL A 168 -5.41 -2.78 -1.60
C VAL A 168 -5.97 -3.31 -0.29
N LYS A 169 -7.03 -4.11 -0.35
CA LYS A 169 -7.52 -4.89 0.80
C LYS A 169 -7.33 -6.35 0.49
N LEU A 170 -6.81 -7.12 1.45
CA LEU A 170 -6.79 -8.57 1.44
C LEU A 170 -7.55 -9.08 2.65
N ALA A 171 -8.45 -10.02 2.47
CA ALA A 171 -9.16 -10.69 3.56
C ALA A 171 -9.39 -12.15 3.20
N ARG A 172 -9.36 -13.04 4.20
CA ARG A 172 -9.65 -14.46 4.00
C ARG A 172 -11.14 -14.72 4.24
N LEU A 173 -11.85 -15.11 3.18
CA LEU A 173 -13.24 -15.54 3.26
C LEU A 173 -13.25 -17.06 3.27
N GLU A 174 -13.68 -17.66 4.38
CA GLU A 174 -13.69 -19.13 4.56
C GLU A 174 -12.30 -19.76 4.28
N GLY A 175 -11.23 -19.07 4.70
CA GLY A 175 -9.84 -19.49 4.51
C GLY A 175 -9.22 -19.09 3.16
N VAL A 176 -10.03 -18.68 2.17
CA VAL A 176 -9.56 -18.31 0.83
C VAL A 176 -9.20 -16.82 0.76
N PRO A 177 -7.96 -16.46 0.39
CA PRO A 177 -7.55 -15.06 0.31
C PRO A 177 -8.21 -14.34 -0.87
N HIS A 178 -8.98 -13.30 -0.56
CA HIS A 178 -9.62 -12.41 -1.53
C HIS A 178 -9.00 -11.03 -1.47
N TYR A 179 -8.86 -10.37 -2.62
CA TYR A 179 -8.38 -8.99 -2.66
C TYR A 179 -9.23 -8.08 -3.54
N ALA A 180 -9.21 -6.78 -3.23
CA ALA A 180 -9.74 -5.72 -4.08
C ALA A 180 -8.84 -4.48 -4.02
N ARG A 181 -9.03 -3.58 -4.98
CA ARG A 181 -8.33 -2.28 -5.05
C ARG A 181 -9.33 -1.14 -4.86
N SER A 182 -8.88 -0.03 -4.33
CA SER A 182 -9.58 1.25 -4.46
C SER A 182 -9.47 1.78 -5.89
N ASP A 183 -10.13 2.91 -6.14
CA ASP A 183 -9.76 3.79 -7.25
C ASP A 183 -8.31 4.26 -7.14
N GLU A 184 -7.76 4.73 -8.25
CA GLU A 184 -6.45 5.37 -8.29
C GLU A 184 -6.57 6.86 -7.95
N PHE A 185 -5.83 7.30 -6.93
CA PHE A 185 -5.76 8.69 -6.51
C PHE A 185 -4.46 9.32 -7.02
N VAL A 186 -4.56 10.45 -7.73
CA VAL A 186 -3.42 11.03 -8.45
C VAL A 186 -3.19 12.49 -8.04
N ILE A 187 -1.96 12.83 -7.64
CA ILE A 187 -1.58 14.20 -7.23
C ILE A 187 -1.81 15.23 -8.35
N ARG A 188 -1.60 14.81 -9.60
CA ARG A 188 -1.72 15.64 -10.81
C ARG A 188 -3.15 15.91 -11.27
N ASN A 189 -4.15 15.24 -10.70
CA ASN A 189 -5.54 15.50 -11.04
C ASN A 189 -5.91 16.95 -10.70
N ARG A 190 -7.05 17.43 -11.21
CA ARG A 190 -7.55 18.78 -10.88
C ARG A 190 -7.63 18.99 -9.37
N ASP A 191 -8.30 18.06 -8.70
CA ASP A 191 -8.38 18.01 -7.24
C ASP A 191 -7.14 17.31 -6.66
N ASN A 192 -6.73 17.73 -5.46
CA ASN A 192 -5.55 17.17 -4.81
C ASN A 192 -5.82 15.71 -4.39
N GLY A 193 -5.30 14.75 -5.16
CA GLY A 193 -5.47 13.32 -4.89
C GLY A 193 -4.94 12.86 -3.52
N LEU A 194 -4.12 13.65 -2.83
CA LEU A 194 -3.67 13.32 -1.48
C LEU A 194 -4.78 13.44 -0.42
N TYR A 195 -5.83 14.22 -0.71
CA TYR A 195 -6.94 14.40 0.23
C TYR A 195 -7.65 13.07 0.51
N PRO A 196 -8.24 12.39 -0.50
CA PRO A 196 -8.86 11.09 -0.27
C PRO A 196 -7.85 10.07 0.27
N VAL A 197 -6.58 10.12 -0.14
CA VAL A 197 -5.54 9.22 0.38
C VAL A 197 -5.38 9.36 1.89
N LEU A 198 -5.26 10.59 2.42
CA LEU A 198 -5.14 10.81 3.86
C LEU A 198 -6.43 10.41 4.60
N GLN A 199 -7.60 10.70 4.03
CA GLN A 199 -8.88 10.32 4.65
C GLN A 199 -9.04 8.80 4.75
N ILE A 200 -8.71 8.07 3.68
CA ILE A 200 -8.74 6.61 3.65
C ILE A 200 -7.73 6.06 4.66
N PHE A 201 -6.51 6.59 4.71
CA PHE A 201 -5.53 6.22 5.73
C PHE A 201 -6.10 6.38 7.14
N LYS A 202 -6.64 7.55 7.47
CA LYS A 202 -7.23 7.83 8.80
C LYS A 202 -8.38 6.86 9.12
N ARG A 203 -9.24 6.56 8.13
CA ARG A 203 -10.33 5.59 8.26
C ARG A 203 -9.81 4.18 8.54
N LEU A 204 -8.88 3.68 7.73
CA LEU A 204 -8.32 2.33 7.85
C LEU A 204 -7.54 2.14 9.14
N MET A 205 -6.82 3.17 9.55
CA MET A 205 -5.97 3.13 10.73
C MET A 205 -6.70 3.50 12.02
N GLY A 206 -7.96 3.95 11.95
CA GLY A 206 -8.70 4.46 13.11
C GLY A 206 -7.99 5.63 13.79
N VAL A 207 -7.40 6.53 13.01
CA VAL A 207 -6.68 7.72 13.48
C VAL A 207 -7.56 8.96 13.34
N GLY A 208 -7.75 9.70 14.43
CA GLY A 208 -8.49 10.95 14.42
C GLY A 208 -10.03 10.79 14.40
N VAL A 209 -10.54 9.75 15.04
CA VAL A 209 -11.92 9.71 15.57
C VAL A 209 -11.95 10.39 16.93
#